data_AF-A0A8T6QL87-F1
#
_entry.id   AF-A0A8T6QL87-F1
#
_cell.length_a   1.000
_cell.length_b   1.000
_cell.length_c   1.000
_cell.angle_alpha   90.00
_cell.angle_beta   90.00
_cell.angle_gamma   90.00
#
_symmetry.space_group_name_H-M   'P 1'
#
loop_
_entity.id
_entity.type
_entity.pdbx_description
1 polymer ?
#
loop_
_entity_poly.entity_id
_entity_poly.type
_entity_poly.pdbx_seq_one_letter_code
_entity_poly.pdbx_strand_id
1 'polypeptide(L)'
;LAYGGVALFVVAFAVYPFAAELFRQSNIPKRLIPATVALGAFSFTMDALPGTPQIQNIIPTSFFGTNAWAAPWLGLIGSLFIIAVGLIYLERQRRKAQAKNEGYGTELLNEPETPDNINLPNPLIAISPLILVGLLNLLF
;
A
#
# COMPACT_ATOMS: atom_id res chain seq x y z
N LEU A 1 4.97 -7.46 9.48
CA LEU A 1 4.96 -6.10 10.05
C LEU A 1 5.52 -5.19 8.96
N ALA A 2 4.87 -4.07 8.62
CA ALA A 2 5.45 -3.14 7.65
C ALA A 2 6.67 -2.41 8.27
N TYR A 3 7.43 -1.73 7.43
CA TYR A 3 8.49 -0.80 7.86
C TYR A 3 7.96 0.11 8.99
N GLY A 4 8.61 0.09 10.16
CA GLY A 4 8.21 0.88 11.35
C GLY A 4 7.39 0.18 12.43
N GLY A 5 7.23 -1.16 12.37
CA GLY A 5 6.61 -1.87 13.50
C GLY A 5 5.08 -1.99 13.42
N VAL A 6 4.47 -1.53 12.33
CA VAL A 6 3.02 -1.48 12.17
C VAL A 6 2.45 -2.81 11.66
N ALA A 7 1.38 -3.28 12.30
CA ALA A 7 0.64 -4.47 11.88
C ALA A 7 -0.03 -4.25 10.52
N LEU A 8 0.22 -5.17 9.59
CA LEU A 8 -0.30 -5.11 8.21
C LEU A 8 -1.82 -5.10 8.15
N PHE A 9 -2.48 -5.82 9.07
CA PHE A 9 -3.93 -5.79 9.21
C PHE A 9 -4.45 -4.40 9.61
N VAL A 10 -3.74 -3.67 10.47
CA VAL A 10 -4.10 -2.30 10.85
C VAL A 10 -3.97 -1.36 9.66
N VAL A 11 -2.90 -1.50 8.86
CA VAL A 11 -2.73 -0.75 7.62
C VAL A 11 -3.87 -1.02 6.65
N ALA A 12 -4.26 -2.28 6.45
CA ALA A 12 -5.36 -2.62 5.57
C ALA A 12 -6.68 -1.94 5.98
N PHE A 13 -7.03 -1.97 7.27
CA PHE A 13 -8.25 -1.32 7.77
C PHE A 13 -8.18 0.21 7.74
N ALA A 14 -7.02 0.80 8.05
CA ALA A 14 -6.84 2.25 8.04
C ALA A 14 -6.84 2.83 6.60
N VAL A 15 -6.28 2.10 5.63
CA VAL A 15 -6.16 2.55 4.24
C VAL A 15 -7.43 2.26 3.42
N TYR A 16 -8.21 1.26 3.83
CA TYR A 16 -9.44 0.86 3.13
C TYR A 16 -10.41 2.02 2.82
N PRO A 17 -10.80 2.92 3.75
CA PRO A 17 -11.76 3.99 3.43
C PRO A 17 -11.21 4.97 2.39
N PHE A 18 -9.91 5.26 2.40
CA PHE A 18 -9.27 6.11 1.40
C PHE A 18 -9.23 5.41 0.03
N ALA A 19 -8.86 4.13 0.01
CA ALA A 19 -8.83 3.35 -1.23
C ALA A 19 -10.23 3.19 -1.83
N ALA A 20 -11.24 2.96 -1.00
CA ALA A 20 -12.64 2.88 -1.40
C ALA A 20 -13.10 4.17 -2.08
N GLU A 21 -12.82 5.32 -1.49
CA GLU A 21 -13.20 6.62 -2.06
C GLU A 21 -12.46 6.92 -3.38
N LEU A 22 -11.15 6.67 -3.45
CA LEU A 22 -10.36 6.87 -4.67
C LEU A 22 -10.84 5.98 -5.83
N PHE A 23 -11.19 4.73 -5.53
CA PHE A 23 -11.71 3.78 -6.52
C PHE A 23 -13.12 4.18 -6.95
N ARG A 24 -13.95 4.70 -6.04
CA ARG A 24 -15.30 5.20 -6.35
C ARG A 24 -15.24 6.41 -7.28
N GLN A 25 -14.42 7.41 -6.97
CA GLN A 25 -14.21 8.59 -7.82
C GLN A 25 -13.66 8.23 -9.20
N SER A 26 -12.80 7.21 -9.27
CA SER A 26 -12.20 6.72 -10.52
C SER A 26 -13.06 5.69 -11.27
N ASN A 27 -14.24 5.34 -10.74
CA ASN A 27 -15.12 4.28 -11.24
C ASN A 27 -14.40 2.94 -11.49
N ILE A 28 -13.49 2.56 -10.59
CA ILE A 28 -12.73 1.30 -10.63
C ILE A 28 -13.46 0.26 -9.77
N PRO A 29 -13.57 -1.02 -10.19
CA PRO A 29 -14.23 -2.05 -9.39
C PRO A 29 -13.63 -2.23 -8.00
N LYS A 30 -14.48 -2.23 -6.98
CA LYS A 30 -14.11 -2.42 -5.56
C LYS A 30 -13.31 -3.70 -5.29
N ARG A 31 -13.54 -4.77 -6.06
CA ARG A 31 -12.80 -6.04 -5.93
C ARG A 31 -11.30 -5.94 -6.18
N LEU A 32 -10.82 -4.85 -6.79
CA LEU A 32 -9.40 -4.61 -7.02
C LEU A 32 -8.69 -3.99 -5.80
N ILE A 33 -9.43 -3.42 -4.83
CA ILE A 33 -8.86 -2.80 -3.62
C ILE A 33 -8.01 -3.79 -2.82
N PRO A 34 -8.49 -5.03 -2.51
CA PRO A 34 -7.67 -6.00 -1.78
C PRO A 34 -6.36 -6.32 -2.49
N ALA A 35 -6.38 -6.41 -3.82
CA ALA A 35 -5.19 -6.69 -4.62
C ALA A 35 -4.19 -5.52 -4.60
N THR A 36 -4.67 -4.27 -4.62
CA THR A 36 -3.84 -3.07 -4.48
C THR A 36 -3.21 -2.97 -3.09
N VAL A 37 -3.98 -3.25 -2.04
CA VAL A 37 -3.48 -3.29 -0.66
C VAL A 37 -2.47 -4.44 -0.49
N ALA A 38 -2.74 -5.61 -1.06
CA ALA A 38 -1.80 -6.74 -1.06
C ALA A 38 -0.48 -6.38 -1.75
N LEU A 39 -0.54 -5.76 -2.93
CA LEU A 39 0.66 -5.31 -3.62
C LEU A 39 1.44 -4.28 -2.79
N GLY A 40 0.77 -3.29 -2.20
CA GLY A 40 1.44 -2.27 -1.39
C GLY A 40 2.04 -2.81 -0.09
N ALA A 41 1.18 -3.39 0.76
CA ALA A 41 1.52 -3.71 2.14
C ALA A 41 2.10 -5.12 2.33
N PHE A 42 1.76 -6.09 1.48
CA PHE A 42 2.13 -7.50 1.66
C PHE A 42 3.23 -7.99 0.70
N SER A 43 3.84 -7.10 -0.08
CA SER A 43 4.88 -7.51 -1.04
C SER A 43 6.20 -6.76 -0.80
N PHE A 44 6.53 -5.74 -1.60
CA PHE A 44 7.83 -5.08 -1.55
C PHE A 44 8.12 -4.43 -0.20
N THR A 45 7.12 -3.82 0.45
CA THR A 45 7.29 -3.16 1.76
C THR A 45 7.50 -4.13 2.92
N MET A 46 7.11 -5.38 2.74
CA MET A 46 7.13 -6.42 3.76
C MET A 46 8.35 -7.33 3.60
N ASP A 47 8.62 -7.78 2.37
CA ASP A 47 9.57 -8.85 2.10
C ASP A 47 10.82 -8.36 1.35
N ALA A 48 10.69 -7.43 0.40
CA ALA A 48 11.80 -7.14 -0.51
C ALA A 48 12.62 -5.91 -0.13
N LEU A 49 12.05 -4.93 0.58
CA LEU A 49 12.81 -3.76 1.00
C LEU A 49 13.92 -4.19 1.98
N PRO A 50 15.17 -3.75 1.78
CA PRO A 50 16.25 -4.03 2.72
C PRO A 50 15.86 -3.56 4.12
N GLY A 51 16.23 -4.29 5.17
CA GLY A 51 15.98 -3.86 6.54
C GLY A 51 14.59 -4.15 7.11
N THR A 52 13.70 -4.87 6.41
CA THR A 52 12.40 -5.23 7.00
C THR A 52 12.57 -6.21 8.19
N PRO A 53 11.90 -5.97 9.33
CA PRO A 53 12.00 -6.83 10.52
C PRO A 53 11.06 -8.04 10.44
N GLN A 54 10.89 -8.60 9.25
CA GLN A 54 9.91 -9.64 8.96
C GLN A 54 10.48 -11.02 9.33
N ILE A 55 9.69 -11.89 9.98
CA ILE A 55 10.11 -13.24 10.39
C ILE A 55 10.74 -14.02 9.22
N GLN A 56 10.17 -13.90 8.02
CA GLN A 56 10.69 -14.56 6.81
C GLN A 56 12.10 -14.10 6.43
N ASN A 57 12.42 -12.84 6.68
CA ASN A 57 13.74 -12.25 6.39
C ASN A 57 14.74 -12.44 7.53
N ILE A 58 14.26 -12.54 8.78
CA ILE A 58 15.12 -12.68 9.96
C ILE A 58 15.56 -14.13 10.19
N ILE A 59 14.71 -15.14 9.97
CA ILE A 59 15.08 -16.55 10.18
C ILE A 59 16.40 -16.91 9.48
N PRO A 60 16.61 -16.62 8.18
CA PRO A 60 17.86 -16.96 7.49
C PRO A 60 19.09 -16.23 8.03
N THR A 61 18.93 -15.02 8.58
CA THR A 61 20.08 -14.23 9.08
C THR A 61 20.81 -14.94 10.21
N SER A 62 20.08 -15.65 11.07
CA SER A 62 20.64 -16.47 12.14
C SER A 62 21.40 -17.70 11.63
N PHE A 63 20.98 -18.28 10.48
CA PHE A 63 21.67 -19.43 9.87
C PHE A 63 22.91 -19.02 9.07
N PHE A 64 22.84 -17.89 8.34
CA PHE A 64 23.91 -17.44 7.47
C PHE A 64 24.89 -16.45 8.13
N GLY A 65 24.65 -16.07 9.39
CA GLY A 65 25.48 -15.08 10.10
C GLY A 65 25.42 -13.68 9.48
N THR A 66 24.33 -13.36 8.79
CA THR A 66 24.11 -12.08 8.12
C THR A 66 23.17 -11.19 8.94
N ASN A 67 22.80 -10.01 8.40
CA ASN A 67 21.81 -9.13 9.01
C ASN A 67 20.72 -8.75 7.98
N ALA A 68 19.65 -8.10 8.41
CA ALA A 68 18.54 -7.69 7.55
C ALA A 68 18.93 -6.71 6.42
N TRP A 69 20.16 -6.17 6.47
CA TRP A 69 20.72 -5.24 5.49
C TRP A 69 21.79 -5.89 4.59
N ALA A 70 22.00 -7.20 4.68
CA ALA A 70 23.14 -7.86 4.03
C ALA A 70 23.11 -7.81 2.49
N ALA A 71 21.94 -7.61 1.88
CA ALA A 71 21.77 -7.58 0.43
C ALA A 71 20.92 -6.37 -0.04
N PRO A 72 21.39 -5.13 0.18
CA PRO A 72 20.56 -3.95 0.00
C PRO A 72 20.24 -3.69 -1.48
N TRP A 73 21.21 -3.90 -2.38
CA TRP A 73 20.99 -3.74 -3.82
C TRP A 73 20.04 -4.78 -4.40
N LEU A 74 20.14 -6.04 -3.96
CA LEU A 74 19.25 -7.10 -4.41
C LEU A 74 17.81 -6.86 -3.91
N GLY A 75 17.65 -6.40 -2.66
CA GLY A 75 16.35 -6.02 -2.11
C GLY A 75 15.70 -4.85 -2.86
N LEU A 76 16.48 -3.81 -3.20
CA LEU A 76 15.98 -2.68 -4.00
C LEU A 76 15.54 -3.10 -5.40
N ILE A 77 16.35 -3.92 -6.09
CA ILE A 77 16.02 -4.42 -7.43
C ILE A 77 14.76 -5.30 -7.37
N GLY A 78 14.68 -6.21 -6.39
CA GLY A 78 13.51 -7.06 -6.16
C GLY A 78 12.25 -6.24 -5.87
N SER A 79 12.36 -5.22 -5.01
CA SER A 79 11.26 -4.30 -4.69
C SER A 79 10.75 -3.57 -5.93
N LEU A 80 11.67 -3.02 -6.73
CA LEU A 80 11.32 -2.33 -7.97
C LEU A 80 10.65 -3.27 -8.97
N PHE A 81 11.14 -4.50 -9.09
CA PHE A 81 10.55 -5.53 -9.94
C PHE A 81 9.12 -5.88 -9.51
N ILE A 82 8.91 -6.13 -8.22
CA ILE A 82 7.59 -6.45 -7.66
C ILE A 82 6.60 -5.31 -7.89
N ILE A 83 7.01 -4.06 -7.63
CA ILE A 83 6.18 -2.88 -7.88
C ILE A 83 5.82 -2.78 -9.36
N ALA A 84 6.82 -2.85 -10.25
CA ALA A 84 6.60 -2.71 -11.69
C ALA A 84 5.65 -3.77 -12.23
N VAL A 85 5.92 -5.05 -11.94
CA VAL A 85 5.09 -6.17 -12.41
C VAL A 85 3.69 -6.12 -11.79
N GLY A 86 3.59 -5.82 -10.50
CA GLY A 86 2.32 -5.72 -9.81
C GLY A 86 1.43 -4.60 -10.34
N LEU A 87 1.99 -3.41 -10.57
CA LEU A 87 1.26 -2.29 -11.17
C LEU A 87 0.84 -2.59 -12.60
N ILE A 88 1.70 -3.20 -13.41
CA ILE A 88 1.35 -3.65 -14.77
C ILE A 88 0.17 -4.63 -14.72
N TYR A 89 0.19 -5.60 -13.79
CA TYR A 89 -0.90 -6.55 -13.64
C TYR A 89 -2.21 -5.88 -13.23
N LEU A 90 -2.19 -5.03 -12.19
CA LEU A 90 -3.37 -4.32 -11.71
C LEU A 90 -3.94 -3.40 -12.79
N GLU A 91 -3.10 -2.69 -13.54
CA GLU A 91 -3.54 -1.85 -14.64
C GLU A 91 -4.19 -2.65 -15.76
N ARG A 92 -3.64 -3.84 -16.09
CA ARG A 92 -4.28 -4.75 -17.05
C ARG A 92 -5.65 -5.22 -16.55
N GLN A 93 -5.80 -5.54 -15.26
CA GLN A 93 -7.08 -5.95 -14.71
C GLN A 93 -8.09 -4.80 -14.64
N ARG A 94 -7.64 -3.59 -14.31
CA ARG A 94 -8.44 -2.36 -14.37
C ARG A 94 -8.98 -2.14 -15.78
N ARG A 95 -8.11 -2.18 -16.80
CA ARG A 95 -8.50 -2.03 -18.21
C ARG A 95 -9.48 -3.10 -18.66
N LYS A 96 -9.27 -4.35 -18.25
CA LYS A 96 -10.17 -5.47 -18.58
C LYS A 96 -11.55 -5.28 -17.96
N ALA A 97 -11.63 -4.79 -16.72
CA ALA A 97 -12.89 -4.50 -16.06
C ALA A 97 -13.59 -3.30 -16.71
N GLN A 98 -12.85 -2.24 -17.03
CA GLN A 98 -13.36 -1.08 -17.76
C GLN A 98 -13.93 -1.48 -19.13
N ALA A 99 -13.25 -2.35 -19.87
CA ALA A 99 -13.74 -2.87 -21.16
C ALA A 99 -15.02 -3.72 -21.03
N LYS A 100 -15.30 -4.25 -19.84
CA LYS A 100 -16.53 -4.97 -19.51
C LYS A 100 -17.62 -4.07 -18.92
N ASN A 101 -17.39 -2.75 -18.88
CA ASN A 101 -18.25 -1.76 -18.21
C ASN A 101 -18.51 -2.09 -16.72
N GLU A 102 -17.55 -2.75 -16.08
CA GLU A 102 -17.59 -3.04 -14.65
C GLU A 102 -17.09 -1.81 -13.89
N GLY A 103 -18.02 -1.09 -13.25
CA GLY A 103 -17.72 0.07 -12.41
C GLY A 103 -17.54 -0.29 -10.93
N TYR A 104 -17.53 0.73 -10.07
CA TYR A 104 -17.41 0.53 -8.61
C TYR A 104 -18.57 -0.27 -8.01
N GLY A 105 -19.76 -0.17 -8.61
CA GLY A 105 -21.02 -0.71 -8.09
C GLY A 105 -21.82 0.35 -7.32
N THR A 106 -23.11 0.11 -7.13
CA THR A 106 -24.05 1.04 -6.45
C THR A 106 -24.39 0.62 -5.02
N GLU A 107 -24.02 -0.60 -4.60
CA GLU A 107 -24.29 -1.11 -3.25
C GLU A 107 -23.15 -0.75 -2.28
N LEU A 108 -23.31 0.38 -1.61
CA LEU A 108 -22.38 0.88 -0.59
C LEU A 108 -22.74 0.26 0.78
N LEU A 109 -22.15 -0.89 1.12
CA LEU A 109 -22.46 -1.60 2.38
C LEU A 109 -21.73 -1.04 3.62
N ASN A 110 -20.52 -0.49 3.45
CA ASN A 110 -19.61 -0.13 4.56
C ASN A 110 -18.75 1.12 4.23
N GLU A 111 -19.18 1.93 3.27
CA GLU A 111 -18.43 3.12 2.86
C GLU A 111 -18.98 4.34 3.59
N PRO A 112 -18.12 5.23 4.11
CA PRO A 112 -18.58 6.46 4.72
C PRO A 112 -19.34 7.26 3.66
N GLU A 113 -20.56 7.71 3.99
CA GLU A 113 -21.31 8.59 3.11
C GLU A 113 -20.45 9.83 2.81
N THR A 114 -20.18 10.05 1.53
CA THR A 114 -19.46 11.22 1.05
C THR A 114 -20.48 12.36 0.97
N PRO A 115 -20.45 13.36 1.87
CA PRO A 115 -21.41 14.47 1.78
C PRO A 115 -21.22 15.18 0.44
N ASP A 116 -22.29 15.59 -0.24
CA ASP A 116 -22.20 16.28 -1.54
C ASP A 116 -21.41 17.61 -1.48
N ASN A 117 -21.11 18.11 -0.28
CA ASN A 117 -20.54 19.43 -0.03
C ASN A 117 -19.28 19.36 0.86
N ILE A 118 -18.27 18.58 0.44
CA ILE A 118 -16.99 18.49 1.16
C ILE A 118 -16.10 19.67 0.77
N ASN A 119 -15.87 20.60 1.71
CA ASN A 119 -14.74 21.51 1.63
C ASN A 119 -13.45 20.70 1.80
N LEU A 120 -12.81 20.35 0.70
CA LEU A 120 -11.52 19.66 0.73
C LEU A 120 -10.49 20.56 1.44
N PRO A 121 -9.81 20.08 2.50
CA PRO A 121 -8.76 20.84 3.14
C PRO A 121 -7.62 21.10 2.16
N ASN A 122 -6.89 22.21 2.35
CA ASN A 122 -5.77 22.57 1.49
C ASN A 122 -4.76 21.40 1.41
N PRO A 123 -4.31 20.95 0.21
CA PRO A 123 -3.42 19.81 0.04
C PRO A 123 -2.16 19.85 0.92
N LEU A 124 -1.63 21.05 1.21
CA LEU A 124 -0.47 21.22 2.07
C LEU A 124 -0.74 20.80 3.53
N ILE A 125 -1.96 21.04 4.03
CA ILE A 125 -2.39 20.62 5.38
C ILE A 125 -2.53 19.10 5.43
N ALA A 126 -3.06 18.49 4.37
CA ALA A 126 -3.22 17.03 4.28
C ALA A 126 -1.86 16.29 4.28
N ILE A 127 -0.81 16.90 3.73
CA ILE A 127 0.54 16.31 3.68
C ILE A 127 1.33 16.56 4.99
N SER A 128 0.94 17.58 5.77
CA SER A 128 1.67 17.98 6.99
C SER A 128 1.90 16.85 8.01
N PRO A 129 0.96 15.91 8.29
CA PRO A 129 1.20 14.84 9.24
C PRO A 129 2.26 13.85 8.74
N LEU A 130 2.30 13.60 7.42
CA LEU A 130 3.28 12.71 6.81
C LEU A 130 4.70 13.28 6.92
N ILE A 131 4.84 14.59 6.67
CA ILE A 131 6.11 15.31 6.83
C ILE A 131 6.52 15.33 8.30
N LEU A 132 5.59 15.60 9.22
CA LEU A 132 5.87 15.66 10.65
C LEU A 132 6.39 14.31 11.16
N VAL A 133 5.73 13.21 10.78
CA VAL A 133 6.18 11.85 11.13
C VAL A 133 7.56 11.56 10.54
N GLY A 134 7.80 11.91 9.28
CA GLY A 134 9.11 11.73 8.64
C GLY A 134 10.24 12.51 9.33
N LEU A 135 9.98 13.75 9.72
CA LEU A 135 10.95 14.60 10.43
C LEU A 135 11.18 14.13 11.87
N LEU A 136 10.12 13.79 12.59
CA LEU A 136 10.23 13.31 13.97
C LEU A 136 10.97 11.97 14.03
N ASN A 137 10.72 11.06 13.07
CA ASN A 137 11.47 9.80 12.97
C ASN A 137 12.95 9.99 12.58
N LEU A 138 13.28 11.08 11.86
CA LEU A 138 14.66 11.40 11.51
C LEU A 138 15.43 12.04 12.67
N LEU A 139 14.73 12.80 13.51
CA LEU A 139 15.32 13.60 14.59
C LEU A 139 15.38 12.88 15.95
N PHE A 140 14.52 11.88 16.17
CA PHE A 140 14.40 11.11 17.41
C PHE A 140 14.47 9.61 17.13
#